data_AF-A0A8S9STK8-F1
#
_entry.id   AF-A0A8S9STK8-F1
#
_cell.length_a   1.000
_cell.length_b   1.000
_cell.length_c   1.000
_cell.angle_alpha   90.00
_cell.angle_beta   90.00
_cell.angle_gamma   90.00
#
_symmetry.space_group_name_H-M   'P 1'
#
loop_
_entity.id
_entity.type
_entity.pdbx_description
1 polymer ?
#
loop_
_entity_poly.entity_id
_entity_poly.type
_entity_poly.pdbx_seq_one_letter_code
_entity_poly.pdbx_strand_id
1 'polypeptide(L)'
;MSDSTGVKTILILAAIPHGLRLDREIRSIEEAIRRATKRNLFKVTLRTAVRPQDIRRALAEEKPQIVHFCGHGLEDGSLLLEDDAEENKPVPAEGLASLFQLHANYVECVLLNACHSVKPATAIGEYINYAIGMNQPIGDKAAIAFAIGFYDGLGYATSDNLDVFQRAFEEGKVAVQLEHTSSGQIPVLKTKTKDKPVQLAPSSYQESCENMSVAGDILTAYCRRMDGTYNHTSILIRGICNDNGVLRYDSDPTTNSSYQESCENITIAGDILTAYCRRMDGTYNYTSIAIRGISNDNGVLRYS
;
A
#
# COMPACT_ATOMS: atom_id res chain seq x y z
N MET A 1 23.13 6.90 9.60
CA MET A 1 23.47 5.47 9.46
C MET A 1 22.67 4.70 10.50
N SER A 2 21.54 4.12 10.10
CA SER A 2 20.76 3.21 10.93
C SER A 2 20.36 2.04 10.04
N ASP A 3 21.34 1.19 9.73
CA ASP A 3 21.09 -0.06 9.03
C ASP A 3 20.68 -1.11 10.08
N SER A 4 19.40 -1.12 10.45
CA SER A 4 18.83 -2.22 11.23
C SER A 4 18.35 -3.30 10.27
N THR A 5 19.27 -4.02 9.64
CA THR A 5 18.93 -5.22 8.85
C THR A 5 18.63 -6.38 9.80
N GLY A 6 17.51 -6.28 10.52
CA GLY A 6 16.92 -7.39 11.25
C GLY A 6 16.49 -8.50 10.29
N VAL A 7 16.66 -9.75 10.72
CA VAL A 7 16.18 -10.93 9.97
C VAL A 7 14.67 -10.79 9.73
N LYS A 8 14.24 -10.79 8.46
CA LYS A 8 12.82 -10.73 8.09
C LYS A 8 12.16 -12.10 8.26
N THR A 9 10.92 -12.13 8.72
CA THR A 9 10.17 -13.38 8.87
C THR A 9 9.24 -13.60 7.68
N ILE A 10 9.33 -14.79 7.08
CA ILE A 10 8.42 -15.31 6.06
C ILE A 10 7.49 -16.30 6.76
N LEU A 11 6.19 -16.04 6.71
CA LEU A 11 5.15 -16.95 7.19
C LEU A 11 4.47 -17.63 5.99
N ILE A 12 4.67 -18.94 5.87
CA ILE A 12 4.00 -19.79 4.89
C ILE A 12 2.76 -20.39 5.54
N LEU A 13 1.61 -20.21 4.90
CA LEU A 13 0.30 -20.71 5.28
C LEU A 13 -0.17 -21.66 4.19
N ALA A 14 -0.19 -22.96 4.48
CA ALA A 14 -0.64 -23.98 3.55
C ALA A 14 -2.02 -24.51 3.98
N ALA A 15 -3.04 -24.31 3.14
CA ALA A 15 -4.32 -24.99 3.33
C ALA A 15 -4.20 -26.42 2.83
N ILE A 16 -4.54 -27.46 3.61
CA ILE A 16 -4.42 -28.86 3.18
C ILE A 16 -5.82 -29.49 3.11
N PRO A 17 -6.68 -29.05 2.19
CA PRO A 17 -7.99 -29.66 2.06
C PRO A 17 -7.86 -31.13 1.64
N HIS A 18 -8.81 -31.95 2.10
CA HIS A 18 -8.80 -33.40 1.87
C HIS A 18 -8.55 -33.76 0.40
N GLY A 19 -7.48 -34.54 0.17
CA GLY A 19 -7.19 -35.20 -1.11
C GLY A 19 -6.00 -34.65 -1.91
N LEU A 20 -5.31 -33.61 -1.44
CA LEU A 20 -4.19 -33.01 -2.19
C LEU A 20 -2.87 -33.03 -1.41
N ARG A 21 -1.80 -33.45 -2.08
CA ARG A 21 -0.43 -33.53 -1.53
C ARG A 21 0.33 -32.24 -1.81
N LEU A 22 0.08 -31.21 -1.00
CA LEU A 22 0.86 -29.95 -1.04
C LEU A 22 2.27 -30.11 -0.43
N ASP A 23 2.58 -31.25 0.19
CA ASP A 23 3.89 -31.55 0.78
C ASP A 23 5.06 -31.32 -0.18
N ARG A 24 4.86 -31.62 -1.47
CA ARG A 24 5.89 -31.42 -2.49
C ARG A 24 6.09 -29.94 -2.81
N GLU A 25 5.01 -29.18 -2.91
CA GLU A 25 5.05 -27.73 -3.15
C GLU A 25 5.71 -27.01 -1.98
N ILE A 26 5.24 -27.26 -0.76
CA ILE A 26 5.81 -26.69 0.47
C ILE A 26 7.31 -26.98 0.55
N ARG A 27 7.72 -28.23 0.33
CA ARG A 27 9.14 -28.60 0.37
C ARG A 27 9.95 -27.87 -0.70
N SER A 28 9.41 -27.74 -1.91
CA SER A 28 10.09 -27.09 -3.04
C SER A 28 10.25 -25.58 -2.78
N ILE A 29 9.24 -24.95 -2.17
CA ILE A 29 9.25 -23.56 -1.74
C ILE A 29 10.25 -23.35 -0.60
N GLU A 30 10.22 -24.18 0.45
CA GLU A 30 11.20 -24.13 1.54
C GLU A 30 12.64 -24.29 1.04
N GLU A 31 12.87 -25.23 0.11
CA GLU A 31 14.18 -25.46 -0.50
C GLU A 31 14.63 -24.27 -1.37
N ALA A 32 13.72 -23.60 -2.07
CA ALA A 32 14.05 -22.39 -2.82
C ALA A 32 14.43 -21.23 -1.90
N ILE A 33 13.64 -20.98 -0.85
CA ILE A 33 13.96 -19.95 0.14
C ILE A 33 15.31 -20.23 0.82
N ARG A 34 15.61 -21.51 1.12
CA ARG A 34 16.91 -21.91 1.71
C ARG A 34 18.08 -21.75 0.73
N ARG A 35 17.85 -21.88 -0.58
CA ARG A 35 18.88 -21.76 -1.63
C ARG A 35 19.13 -20.31 -2.05
N ALA A 36 18.18 -19.41 -1.84
CA ALA A 36 18.32 -17.99 -2.14
C ALA A 36 19.59 -17.41 -1.48
N THR A 37 20.34 -16.61 -2.25
CA THR A 37 21.69 -16.10 -1.95
C THR A 37 21.81 -15.34 -0.61
N LYS A 38 20.67 -14.92 -0.04
CA LYS A 38 20.55 -14.18 1.23
C LYS A 38 19.78 -14.95 2.32
N ARG A 39 19.91 -16.29 2.39
CA ARG A 39 19.24 -17.14 3.41
C ARG A 39 19.33 -16.65 4.86
N ASN A 40 20.43 -15.98 5.23
CA ASN A 40 20.63 -15.47 6.61
C ASN A 40 19.77 -14.23 6.91
N LEU A 41 19.14 -13.63 5.90
CA LEU A 41 18.24 -12.49 6.06
C LEU A 41 16.79 -12.90 6.33
N PHE A 42 16.46 -14.19 6.21
CA PHE A 42 15.08 -14.68 6.34
C PHE A 42 14.93 -15.78 7.38
N LYS A 43 13.96 -15.62 8.29
CA LYS A 43 13.42 -16.68 9.14
C LYS A 43 12.17 -17.23 8.45
N VAL A 44 12.15 -18.52 8.13
CA VAL A 44 10.96 -19.17 7.54
C VAL A 44 10.16 -19.87 8.63
N THR A 45 8.86 -19.64 8.63
CA THR A 45 7.89 -20.30 9.51
C THR A 45 6.77 -20.86 8.67
N LEU A 46 6.36 -22.09 8.96
CA LEU A 46 5.30 -22.80 8.25
C LEU A 46 4.15 -23.08 9.22
N ARG A 47 2.92 -22.90 8.73
CA ARG A 47 1.69 -23.43 9.33
C ARG A 47 0.92 -24.15 8.23
N THR A 48 0.60 -25.41 8.49
CA THR A 48 -0.21 -26.27 7.62
C THR A 48 -1.63 -26.38 8.16
N ALA A 49 -2.55 -26.87 7.34
CA ALA A 49 -3.93 -27.12 7.73
C ALA A 49 -4.60 -25.89 8.37
N VAL A 50 -4.34 -24.72 7.78
CA VAL A 50 -4.66 -23.44 8.43
C VAL A 50 -6.16 -23.17 8.42
N ARG A 51 -6.72 -22.96 9.60
CA ARG A 51 -8.06 -22.43 9.78
C ARG A 51 -8.01 -20.90 9.83
N PRO A 52 -9.13 -20.18 9.62
CA PRO A 52 -9.14 -18.72 9.72
C PRO A 52 -8.57 -18.18 11.05
N GLN A 53 -8.80 -18.88 12.16
CA GLN A 53 -8.28 -18.50 13.49
C GLN A 53 -6.77 -18.69 13.62
N ASP A 54 -6.21 -19.68 12.92
CA ASP A 54 -4.78 -19.97 12.96
C ASP A 54 -4.00 -18.92 12.20
N ILE A 55 -4.54 -18.43 11.08
CA ILE A 55 -3.94 -17.30 10.34
C ILE A 55 -3.84 -16.07 11.25
N ARG A 56 -4.94 -15.72 11.92
CA ARG A 56 -4.98 -14.57 12.85
C ARG A 56 -3.93 -14.71 13.95
N ARG A 57 -3.82 -15.89 14.54
CA ARG A 57 -2.86 -16.17 15.62
C ARG A 57 -1.42 -16.12 15.11
N ALA A 58 -1.13 -16.78 13.98
CA ALA A 58 0.21 -16.83 13.40
C ALA A 58 0.72 -15.44 12.99
N LEU A 59 -0.13 -14.58 12.42
CA LEU A 59 0.24 -13.21 12.09
C LEU A 59 0.61 -12.39 13.34
N ALA A 60 -0.12 -12.57 14.44
CA ALA A 60 0.14 -11.86 15.69
C ALA A 60 1.39 -12.37 16.43
N GLU A 61 1.62 -13.69 16.42
CA GLU A 61 2.74 -14.36 17.09
C GLU A 61 4.07 -14.15 16.34
N GLU A 62 4.07 -14.36 15.02
CA GLU A 62 5.31 -14.37 14.23
C GLU A 62 5.69 -12.98 13.69
N LYS A 63 4.73 -12.04 13.63
CA LYS A 63 4.88 -10.69 13.05
C LYS A 63 5.66 -10.68 11.71
N PRO A 64 5.22 -11.45 10.70
CA PRO A 64 5.97 -11.64 9.46
C PRO A 64 6.01 -10.39 8.59
N GLN A 65 7.12 -10.20 7.88
CA GLN A 65 7.24 -9.17 6.83
C GLN A 65 6.67 -9.68 5.50
N ILE A 66 6.71 -10.99 5.29
CA ILE A 66 6.21 -11.63 4.07
C ILE A 66 5.26 -12.75 4.47
N VAL A 67 4.06 -12.76 3.89
CA VAL A 67 3.09 -13.84 4.08
C VAL A 67 2.87 -14.54 2.74
N HIS A 68 3.07 -15.85 2.70
CA HIS A 68 2.82 -16.69 1.54
C HIS A 68 1.67 -17.63 1.87
N PHE A 69 0.56 -17.50 1.15
CA PHE A 69 -0.52 -18.47 1.19
C PHE A 69 -0.43 -19.41 -0.01
N CYS A 70 -0.39 -20.72 0.21
CA CYS A 70 -0.51 -21.72 -0.84
C CYS A 70 -1.72 -22.62 -0.57
N GLY A 71 -2.55 -22.81 -1.59
CA GLY A 71 -3.80 -23.55 -1.45
C GLY A 71 -4.75 -23.26 -2.61
N HIS A 72 -6.03 -23.49 -2.36
CA HIS A 72 -7.06 -23.34 -3.39
C HIS A 72 -7.82 -22.04 -3.25
N GLY A 73 -8.24 -21.52 -4.40
CA GLY A 73 -9.22 -20.45 -4.47
C GLY A 73 -10.35 -20.84 -5.42
N LEU A 74 -11.51 -20.25 -5.17
CA LEU A 74 -12.71 -20.41 -5.98
C LEU A 74 -12.84 -19.28 -7.00
N GLU A 75 -13.64 -19.47 -8.04
CA GLU A 75 -13.87 -18.45 -9.09
C GLU A 75 -14.45 -17.13 -8.56
N ASP A 76 -15.16 -17.19 -7.43
CA ASP A 76 -15.66 -16.01 -6.73
C ASP A 76 -14.54 -15.18 -6.07
N GLY A 77 -13.33 -15.72 -5.97
CA GLY A 77 -12.13 -15.12 -5.38
C GLY A 77 -11.88 -15.49 -3.93
N SER A 78 -12.75 -16.30 -3.31
CA SER A 78 -12.54 -16.79 -1.96
C SER A 78 -11.39 -17.80 -1.90
N LEU A 79 -10.66 -17.82 -0.78
CA LEU A 79 -9.64 -18.83 -0.51
C LEU A 79 -10.24 -19.96 0.32
N LEU A 80 -9.95 -21.21 -0.03
CA LEU A 80 -10.38 -22.37 0.73
C LEU A 80 -9.40 -22.63 1.88
N LEU A 81 -9.93 -22.57 3.10
CA LEU A 81 -9.26 -22.95 4.34
C LEU A 81 -9.96 -24.17 4.95
N GLU A 82 -9.43 -24.66 6.07
CA GLU A 82 -10.10 -25.69 6.86
C GLU A 82 -10.98 -25.08 7.95
N ASP A 83 -12.04 -25.78 8.33
CA ASP A 83 -12.80 -25.51 9.55
C ASP A 83 -12.53 -26.55 10.65
N ASP A 84 -13.28 -26.46 11.75
CA ASP A 84 -13.11 -27.35 12.90
C ASP A 84 -13.56 -28.78 12.64
N ALA A 85 -14.28 -29.03 11.53
CA ALA A 85 -14.69 -30.34 11.07
C ALA A 85 -13.77 -30.91 9.97
N GLU A 86 -12.62 -30.25 9.70
CA GLU A 86 -11.68 -30.60 8.62
C GLU A 86 -12.29 -30.44 7.21
N GLU A 87 -13.37 -29.65 7.10
CA GLU A 87 -14.06 -29.38 5.84
C GLU A 87 -13.58 -28.08 5.19
N ASN A 88 -13.87 -27.96 3.89
CA ASN A 88 -13.55 -26.77 3.10
C ASN A 88 -14.39 -25.57 3.55
N LYS A 89 -13.71 -24.52 4.01
CA LYS A 89 -14.30 -23.23 4.39
C LYS A 89 -13.83 -22.11 3.46
N PRO A 90 -14.70 -21.60 2.57
CA PRO A 90 -14.41 -20.42 1.78
C PRO A 90 -14.26 -19.18 2.66
N VAL A 91 -13.16 -18.45 2.50
CA VAL A 91 -12.92 -17.16 3.13
C VAL A 91 -12.94 -16.05 2.08
N PRO A 92 -13.85 -15.07 2.21
CA PRO A 92 -13.99 -14.01 1.23
C PRO A 92 -12.87 -12.97 1.30
N ALA A 93 -12.69 -12.23 0.21
CA ALA A 93 -11.64 -11.23 0.04
C ALA A 93 -11.68 -10.14 1.12
N GLU A 94 -12.88 -9.70 1.51
CA GLU A 94 -13.10 -8.64 2.49
C GLU A 94 -12.63 -9.05 3.89
N GLY A 95 -12.80 -10.33 4.24
CA GLY A 95 -12.34 -10.89 5.51
C GLY A 95 -10.82 -10.91 5.60
N LEU A 96 -10.15 -11.31 4.51
CA LEU A 96 -8.68 -11.29 4.43
C LEU A 96 -8.14 -9.87 4.44
N ALA A 97 -8.73 -8.95 3.68
CA ALA A 97 -8.32 -7.55 3.65
C ALA A 97 -8.42 -6.89 5.04
N SER A 98 -9.53 -7.12 5.75
CA SER A 98 -9.74 -6.61 7.12
C SER A 98 -8.70 -7.19 8.09
N LEU A 99 -8.32 -8.46 7.92
CA LEU A 99 -7.25 -9.06 8.72
C LEU A 99 -5.90 -8.38 8.45
N PHE A 100 -5.50 -8.26 7.18
CA PHE A 100 -4.22 -7.67 6.83
C PHE A 100 -4.13 -6.18 7.15
N GLN A 101 -5.25 -5.45 7.12
CA GLN A 101 -5.32 -4.06 7.57
C GLN A 101 -4.81 -3.90 9.02
N LEU A 102 -5.16 -4.84 9.92
CA LEU A 102 -4.71 -4.81 11.32
C LEU A 102 -3.21 -5.07 11.49
N HIS A 103 -2.54 -5.56 10.45
CA HIS A 103 -1.13 -5.97 10.46
C HIS A 103 -0.28 -5.17 9.45
N ALA A 104 -0.85 -4.11 8.85
CA ALA A 104 -0.23 -3.31 7.79
C ALA A 104 1.00 -2.51 8.23
N ASN A 105 1.24 -2.39 9.54
CA ASN A 105 2.42 -1.73 10.09
C ASN A 105 3.70 -2.57 10.02
N TYR A 106 3.61 -3.88 9.78
CA TYR A 106 4.78 -4.76 9.69
C TYR A 106 4.75 -5.76 8.53
N VAL A 107 3.58 -6.08 7.97
CA VAL A 107 3.49 -6.89 6.76
C VAL A 107 3.81 -6.02 5.55
N GLU A 108 4.84 -6.39 4.79
CA GLU A 108 5.28 -5.67 3.60
C GLU A 108 4.71 -6.28 2.32
N CYS A 109 4.68 -7.61 2.25
CA CYS A 109 4.23 -8.36 1.07
C CYS A 109 3.33 -9.55 1.42
N VAL A 110 2.24 -9.71 0.68
CA VAL A 110 1.37 -10.90 0.73
C VAL A 110 1.36 -11.58 -0.64
N LEU A 111 1.77 -12.84 -0.71
CA LEU A 111 1.69 -13.69 -1.88
C LEU A 111 0.57 -14.70 -1.70
N LEU A 112 -0.51 -14.57 -2.48
CA LEU A 112 -1.60 -15.52 -2.55
C LEU A 112 -1.39 -16.45 -3.75
N ASN A 113 -0.71 -17.57 -3.52
CA ASN A 113 -0.46 -18.60 -4.52
C ASN A 113 -1.63 -19.58 -4.58
N ALA A 114 -2.77 -19.10 -5.08
CA ALA A 114 -4.02 -19.85 -5.19
C ALA A 114 -4.81 -19.38 -6.42
N CYS A 115 -5.56 -20.28 -7.07
CA CYS A 115 -6.40 -19.96 -8.23
C CYS A 115 -7.34 -18.77 -7.94
N HIS A 116 -7.50 -17.86 -8.91
CA HIS A 116 -8.42 -16.70 -8.82
C HIS A 116 -8.22 -15.76 -7.60
N SER A 117 -7.08 -15.83 -6.92
CA SER A 117 -6.75 -15.01 -5.76
C SER A 117 -6.43 -13.54 -6.06
N VAL A 118 -6.57 -13.07 -7.31
CA VAL A 118 -6.39 -11.64 -7.65
C VAL A 118 -7.39 -10.73 -6.92
N LYS A 119 -8.60 -11.22 -6.63
CA LYS A 119 -9.63 -10.45 -5.89
C LYS A 119 -9.18 -10.16 -4.45
N PRO A 120 -8.82 -11.15 -3.61
CA PRO A 120 -8.27 -10.89 -2.29
C PRO A 120 -6.94 -10.13 -2.36
N ALA A 121 -6.07 -10.38 -3.33
CA ALA A 121 -4.84 -9.59 -3.51
C ALA A 121 -5.14 -8.11 -3.77
N THR A 122 -6.18 -7.81 -4.56
CA THR A 122 -6.62 -6.42 -4.81
C THR A 122 -7.12 -5.77 -3.52
N ALA A 123 -7.97 -6.46 -2.75
CA ALA A 123 -8.50 -5.94 -1.50
C ALA A 123 -7.42 -5.74 -0.43
N ILE A 124 -6.44 -6.65 -0.34
CA ILE A 124 -5.29 -6.54 0.57
C ILE A 124 -4.34 -5.42 0.13
N GLY A 125 -4.16 -5.23 -1.18
CA GLY A 125 -3.33 -4.18 -1.76
C GLY A 125 -3.77 -2.76 -1.39
N GLU A 126 -5.00 -2.55 -0.94
CA GLU A 126 -5.44 -1.26 -0.38
C GLU A 126 -4.69 -0.90 0.92
N TYR A 127 -4.18 -1.89 1.64
CA TYR A 127 -3.55 -1.71 2.96
C TYR A 127 -2.05 -2.06 2.95
N ILE A 128 -1.68 -3.15 2.27
CA ILE A 128 -0.32 -3.68 2.20
C ILE A 128 0.38 -3.23 0.93
N ASN A 129 1.65 -2.82 1.05
CA ASN A 129 2.42 -2.26 -0.06
C ASN A 129 2.48 -3.16 -1.29
N TYR A 130 2.59 -4.48 -1.09
CA TYR A 130 2.64 -5.47 -2.17
C TYR A 130 1.70 -6.65 -1.88
N ALA A 131 0.77 -6.92 -2.77
CA ALA A 131 -0.10 -8.08 -2.73
C ALA A 131 -0.09 -8.77 -4.10
N ILE A 132 0.26 -10.05 -4.15
CA ILE A 132 0.35 -10.83 -5.38
C ILE A 132 -0.78 -11.87 -5.35
N GLY A 133 -1.50 -12.04 -6.45
CA GLY A 133 -2.52 -13.07 -6.60
C GLY A 133 -2.63 -13.56 -8.04
N MET A 134 -3.35 -14.67 -8.23
CA MET A 134 -3.55 -15.29 -9.54
C MET A 134 -4.88 -14.84 -10.16
N ASN A 135 -4.86 -14.35 -11.39
CA ASN A 135 -6.07 -13.87 -12.07
C ASN A 135 -6.95 -14.99 -12.66
N GLN A 136 -6.41 -16.19 -12.80
CA GLN A 136 -7.06 -17.37 -13.36
C GLN A 136 -6.53 -18.65 -12.68
N PRO A 137 -7.00 -19.85 -13.05
CA PRO A 137 -6.43 -21.09 -12.53
C PRO A 137 -4.95 -21.21 -12.90
N ILE A 138 -4.13 -21.64 -11.95
CA ILE A 138 -2.71 -21.93 -12.15
C ILE A 138 -2.46 -23.40 -11.83
N GLY A 139 -1.65 -24.07 -12.66
CA GLY A 139 -1.25 -25.45 -12.38
C GLY A 139 -0.09 -25.51 -11.39
N ASP A 140 -0.03 -26.55 -10.56
CA ASP A 140 0.95 -26.71 -9.47
C ASP A 140 2.40 -26.44 -9.88
N LYS A 141 2.82 -26.93 -11.05
CA LYS A 141 4.20 -26.71 -11.54
C LYS A 141 4.49 -25.24 -11.78
N ALA A 142 3.55 -24.50 -12.36
CA ALA A 142 3.69 -23.07 -12.59
C ALA A 142 3.63 -22.28 -11.28
N ALA A 143 2.76 -22.68 -10.34
CA ALA A 143 2.69 -22.09 -8.99
C ALA A 143 4.01 -22.27 -8.23
N ILE A 144 4.60 -23.46 -8.28
CA ILE A 144 5.91 -23.76 -7.69
C ILE A 144 7.00 -22.93 -8.38
N ALA A 145 7.08 -22.96 -9.71
CA ALA A 145 8.10 -22.21 -10.46
C ALA A 145 8.04 -20.70 -10.15
N PHE A 146 6.84 -20.15 -10.05
CA PHE A 146 6.64 -18.75 -9.64
C PHE A 146 7.21 -18.48 -8.26
N ALA A 147 6.86 -19.30 -7.27
CA ALA A 147 7.34 -19.13 -5.90
C ALA A 147 8.87 -19.24 -5.81
N ILE A 148 9.48 -20.18 -6.53
CA ILE A 148 10.94 -20.34 -6.60
C ILE A 148 11.57 -19.05 -7.15
N GLY A 149 11.14 -18.60 -8.33
CA GLY A 149 11.69 -17.38 -8.95
C GLY A 149 11.47 -16.13 -8.09
N PHE A 150 10.32 -16.03 -7.41
CA PHE A 150 10.04 -14.94 -6.49
C PHE A 150 11.05 -14.88 -5.35
N TYR A 151 11.30 -16.00 -4.67
CA TYR A 151 12.26 -16.02 -3.55
C TYR A 151 13.71 -15.90 -3.99
N ASP A 152 14.07 -16.42 -5.18
CA ASP A 152 15.38 -16.17 -5.78
C ASP A 152 15.58 -14.68 -6.05
N GLY A 153 14.56 -14.01 -6.61
CA GLY A 153 14.55 -12.57 -6.85
C GLY A 153 14.70 -11.73 -5.58
N LEU A 154 14.06 -12.12 -4.47
CA LEU A 154 14.28 -11.50 -3.15
C LEU A 154 15.71 -11.73 -2.62
N GLY A 155 16.32 -12.86 -2.98
CA GLY A 155 17.67 -13.23 -2.58
C GLY A 155 18.77 -12.49 -3.35
N TYR A 156 18.47 -11.89 -4.49
CA TYR A 156 19.46 -11.20 -5.31
C TYR A 156 19.93 -9.86 -4.71
N ALA A 157 21.11 -9.43 -5.12
CA ALA A 157 21.59 -8.09 -4.80
C ALA A 157 20.79 -7.08 -5.63
N THR A 158 20.06 -6.20 -4.95
CA THR A 158 19.46 -5.02 -5.55
C THR A 158 20.45 -3.87 -5.43
N SER A 159 20.59 -3.06 -6.49
CA SER A 159 21.16 -1.72 -6.35
C SER A 159 20.26 -0.90 -5.42
N ASP A 160 20.80 0.11 -4.74
CA ASP A 160 20.11 0.88 -3.68
C ASP A 160 18.78 1.56 -4.11
N ASN A 161 18.48 1.60 -5.42
CA ASN A 161 17.30 2.24 -5.99
C ASN A 161 16.26 1.27 -6.60
N LEU A 162 16.38 -0.04 -6.40
CA LEU A 162 15.44 -1.01 -6.99
C LEU A 162 14.42 -1.54 -5.97
N ASP A 163 13.13 -1.49 -6.34
CA ASP A 163 12.05 -2.12 -5.59
C ASP A 163 12.25 -3.64 -5.57
N VAL A 164 12.60 -4.18 -4.41
CA VAL A 164 12.93 -5.60 -4.21
C VAL A 164 11.75 -6.52 -4.49
N PHE A 165 10.53 -6.11 -4.17
CA PHE A 165 9.33 -6.94 -4.36
C PHE A 165 8.86 -6.91 -5.81
N GLN A 166 8.95 -5.76 -6.48
CA GLN A 166 8.70 -5.68 -7.92
C GLN A 166 9.69 -6.56 -8.70
N ARG A 167 10.98 -6.50 -8.35
CA ARG A 167 11.99 -7.36 -8.98
C ARG A 167 11.72 -8.83 -8.73
N ALA A 168 11.42 -9.21 -7.49
CA ALA A 168 11.06 -10.59 -7.15
C ALA A 168 9.83 -11.08 -7.93
N PHE A 169 8.81 -10.25 -8.07
CA PHE A 169 7.64 -10.56 -8.86
C PHE A 169 7.98 -10.83 -10.34
N GLU A 170 8.77 -9.97 -10.97
CA GLU A 170 9.18 -10.19 -12.37
C GLU A 170 10.07 -11.43 -12.52
N GLU A 171 10.96 -11.71 -11.57
CA GLU A 171 11.78 -12.93 -11.57
C GLU A 171 10.90 -14.19 -11.48
N GLY A 172 9.87 -14.18 -10.63
CA GLY A 172 8.86 -15.24 -10.56
C GLY A 172 8.13 -15.45 -11.89
N LYS A 173 7.72 -14.36 -12.57
CA LYS A 173 7.09 -14.46 -13.89
C LYS A 173 8.02 -15.06 -14.94
N VAL A 174 9.30 -14.67 -14.94
CA VAL A 174 10.31 -15.23 -15.85
C VAL A 174 10.47 -16.73 -15.61
N ALA A 175 10.58 -17.17 -14.34
CA ALA A 175 10.66 -18.59 -14.00
C ALA A 175 9.47 -19.39 -14.56
N VAL A 176 8.25 -18.86 -14.43
CA VAL A 176 7.07 -19.49 -15.04
C VAL A 176 7.15 -19.52 -16.55
N GLN A 177 7.58 -18.46 -17.22
CA GLN A 177 7.66 -18.40 -18.68
C GLN A 177 8.68 -19.39 -19.26
N LEU A 178 9.80 -19.59 -18.57
CA LEU A 178 10.86 -20.52 -18.97
C LEU A 178 10.39 -21.99 -18.89
N GLU A 179 9.54 -22.33 -17.93
CA GLU A 179 9.00 -23.69 -17.78
C GLU A 179 7.67 -23.89 -18.53
N HIS A 180 6.87 -22.83 -18.65
CA HIS A 180 5.46 -22.86 -19.08
C HIS A 180 5.08 -21.58 -19.84
N THR A 181 5.22 -21.61 -21.17
CA THR A 181 5.16 -20.43 -22.05
C THR A 181 3.88 -19.58 -21.95
N SER A 182 2.74 -20.14 -21.54
CA SER A 182 1.45 -19.43 -21.42
C SER A 182 1.07 -18.99 -20.00
N SER A 183 1.76 -19.46 -18.95
CA SER A 183 1.34 -19.24 -17.56
C SER A 183 1.96 -17.99 -16.91
N GLY A 184 2.90 -17.32 -17.58
CA GLY A 184 3.60 -16.15 -17.03
C GLY A 184 2.77 -14.88 -16.84
N GLN A 185 1.54 -14.84 -17.35
CA GLN A 185 0.60 -13.71 -17.19
C GLN A 185 -0.42 -13.95 -16.06
N ILE A 186 -0.36 -15.11 -15.40
CA ILE A 186 -1.30 -15.49 -14.34
C ILE A 186 -1.05 -14.73 -13.04
N PRO A 187 0.20 -14.61 -12.55
CA PRO A 187 0.49 -13.83 -11.36
C PRO A 187 0.31 -12.34 -11.64
N VAL A 188 -0.43 -11.65 -10.78
CA VAL A 188 -0.69 -10.22 -10.84
C VAL A 188 -0.26 -9.58 -9.54
N LEU A 189 0.63 -8.59 -9.64
CA LEU A 189 1.03 -7.74 -8.53
C LEU A 189 0.04 -6.57 -8.38
N LYS A 190 -0.40 -6.36 -7.15
CA LYS A 190 -1.16 -5.21 -6.67
C LYS A 190 -0.26 -4.46 -5.72
N THR A 191 0.19 -3.29 -6.15
CA THR A 191 0.86 -2.37 -5.26
C THR A 191 -0.19 -1.54 -4.55
N LYS A 192 0.08 -1.17 -3.29
CA LYS A 192 -0.67 -0.12 -2.63
C LYS A 192 -0.51 1.12 -3.49
N THR A 193 -1.58 1.50 -4.16
CA THR A 193 -1.60 2.70 -4.97
C THR A 193 -1.34 3.87 -4.04
N LYS A 194 -0.12 4.42 -4.10
CA LYS A 194 0.14 5.79 -3.66
C LYS A 194 -0.70 6.78 -4.49
N ASP A 195 -1.29 6.31 -5.59
CA ASP A 195 -2.05 7.04 -6.60
C ASP A 195 -3.58 6.81 -6.57
N LYS A 196 -4.20 6.50 -5.43
CA LYS A 196 -5.54 7.10 -5.27
C LYS A 196 -5.23 8.57 -5.04
N PRO A 197 -5.53 9.50 -5.99
CA PRO A 197 -5.36 10.91 -5.71
C PRO A 197 -6.10 11.13 -4.41
N VAL A 198 -5.38 11.57 -3.37
CA VAL A 198 -6.00 11.96 -2.12
C VAL A 198 -6.96 13.08 -2.51
N GLN A 199 -8.22 12.74 -2.74
CA GLN A 199 -9.24 13.72 -3.01
C GLN A 199 -9.48 14.43 -1.70
N LEU A 200 -8.73 15.52 -1.49
CA LEU A 200 -8.95 16.37 -0.35
C LEU A 200 -10.40 16.86 -0.40
N ALA A 201 -11.12 16.62 0.69
CA ALA A 201 -12.45 17.18 0.89
C ALA A 201 -12.38 18.71 0.78
N PRO A 202 -13.45 19.40 0.37
CA PRO A 202 -13.51 20.86 0.50
C PRO A 202 -13.21 21.29 1.93
N SER A 203 -12.54 22.44 2.08
CA SER A 203 -12.36 23.02 3.41
C SER A 203 -13.69 23.55 3.95
N SER A 204 -13.82 23.61 5.27
CA SER A 204 -15.00 24.18 5.96
C SER A 204 -14.65 25.26 6.99
N TYR A 205 -13.36 25.51 7.25
CA TYR A 205 -12.94 26.50 8.23
C TYR A 205 -13.47 27.91 7.93
N GLN A 206 -13.62 28.26 6.65
CA GLN A 206 -14.13 29.56 6.19
C GLN A 206 -15.57 29.83 6.63
N GLU A 207 -16.32 28.82 7.08
CA GLU A 207 -17.66 28.97 7.66
C GLU A 207 -17.65 29.43 9.12
N SER A 208 -16.50 29.32 9.81
CA SER A 208 -16.39 29.55 11.26
C SER A 208 -15.12 30.30 11.70
N CYS A 209 -14.27 30.70 10.75
CA CYS A 209 -13.07 31.49 10.98
C CYS A 209 -13.12 32.82 10.22
N GLU A 210 -12.48 33.84 10.78
CA GLU A 210 -12.43 35.19 10.23
C GLU A 210 -11.00 35.76 10.26
N ASN A 211 -10.81 36.91 9.59
CA ASN A 211 -9.51 37.59 9.45
C ASN A 211 -8.40 36.64 8.97
N MET A 212 -8.70 35.90 7.91
CA MET A 212 -7.77 34.95 7.30
C MET A 212 -6.68 35.69 6.52
N SER A 213 -5.44 35.28 6.69
CA SER A 213 -4.30 35.77 5.91
C SER A 213 -3.31 34.65 5.64
N VAL A 214 -2.53 34.80 4.56
CA VAL A 214 -1.47 33.86 4.20
C VAL A 214 -0.14 34.59 4.16
N ALA A 215 0.88 34.01 4.78
CA ALA A 215 2.27 34.44 4.69
C ALA A 215 3.12 33.27 4.19
N GLY A 216 3.54 33.32 2.92
CA GLY A 216 4.15 32.18 2.24
C GLY A 216 3.14 31.03 2.09
N ASP A 217 3.37 29.95 2.81
CA ASP A 217 2.50 28.77 2.91
C ASP A 217 1.83 28.64 4.29
N ILE A 218 1.91 29.64 5.16
CA ILE A 218 1.24 29.62 6.48
C ILE A 218 -0.08 30.37 6.39
N LEU A 219 -1.18 29.65 6.60
CA LEU A 219 -2.52 30.22 6.79
C LEU A 219 -2.71 30.57 8.27
N THR A 220 -3.09 31.80 8.56
CA THR A 220 -3.46 32.28 9.89
C THR A 220 -4.91 32.75 9.90
N ALA A 221 -5.66 32.46 10.96
CA ALA A 221 -7.04 32.91 11.11
C ALA A 221 -7.46 33.00 12.59
N TYR A 222 -8.55 33.71 12.85
CA TYR A 222 -9.26 33.66 14.13
C TYR A 222 -10.45 32.72 13.99
N CYS A 223 -10.41 31.57 14.67
CA CYS A 223 -11.42 30.53 14.53
C CYS A 223 -12.31 30.44 15.78
N ARG A 224 -13.62 30.31 15.57
CA ARG A 224 -14.62 30.24 16.64
C ARG A 224 -14.52 28.92 17.41
N ARG A 225 -14.50 28.99 18.73
CA ARG A 225 -14.60 27.85 19.66
C ARG A 225 -16.06 27.50 19.94
N MET A 226 -16.30 26.34 20.55
CA MET A 226 -17.64 25.92 20.98
C MET A 226 -18.28 26.85 22.01
N ASP A 227 -17.47 27.53 22.84
CA ASP A 227 -17.94 28.52 23.82
C ASP A 227 -18.27 29.89 23.20
N GLY A 228 -18.10 30.05 21.88
CA GLY A 228 -18.36 31.28 21.14
C GLY A 228 -17.20 32.28 21.11
N THR A 229 -16.12 32.04 21.85
CA THR A 229 -14.90 32.85 21.78
C THR A 229 -14.08 32.50 20.53
N TYR A 230 -13.08 33.32 20.20
CA TYR A 230 -12.22 33.10 19.05
C TYR A 230 -10.79 32.78 19.50
N ASN A 231 -10.14 31.90 18.75
CA ASN A 231 -8.75 31.55 18.94
C ASN A 231 -7.93 31.89 17.70
N HIS A 232 -6.82 32.61 17.90
CA HIS A 232 -5.86 32.83 16.84
C HIS A 232 -5.07 31.55 16.60
N THR A 233 -5.09 31.03 15.38
CA THR A 233 -4.51 29.74 15.00
C THR A 233 -3.83 29.83 13.65
N SER A 234 -2.85 28.96 13.42
CA SER A 234 -2.16 28.86 12.15
C SER A 234 -2.01 27.40 11.72
N ILE A 235 -1.89 27.19 10.41
CA ILE A 235 -1.64 25.89 9.80
C ILE A 235 -0.83 26.05 8.52
N LEU A 236 0.01 25.06 8.22
CA LEU A 236 0.74 25.00 6.96
C LEU A 236 -0.20 24.57 5.83
N ILE A 237 -0.21 25.29 4.72
CA ILE A 237 -0.86 24.91 3.46
C ILE A 237 0.03 23.87 2.78
N ARG A 238 -0.54 22.71 2.49
CA ARG A 238 0.17 21.56 1.95
C ARG A 238 -0.17 21.28 0.49
N GLY A 239 0.82 20.74 -0.21
CA GLY A 239 0.66 20.06 -1.47
C GLY A 239 0.36 20.97 -2.65
N ILE A 240 0.58 22.29 -2.57
CA ILE A 240 0.34 23.19 -3.70
C ILE A 240 1.67 23.58 -4.35
N CYS A 241 1.73 23.50 -5.67
CA CYS A 241 2.89 23.86 -6.49
C CYS A 241 2.49 24.82 -7.63
N ASN A 242 3.50 25.40 -8.27
CA ASN A 242 3.34 26.20 -9.47
C ASN A 242 3.70 25.37 -10.71
N ASP A 243 2.68 25.02 -11.50
CA ASP A 243 2.82 24.33 -12.78
C ASP A 243 2.75 25.35 -13.93
N ASN A 244 3.91 25.86 -14.35
CA ASN A 244 4.07 26.82 -15.45
C ASN A 244 3.11 28.02 -15.38
N GLY A 245 3.03 28.65 -14.21
CA GLY A 245 2.17 29.81 -13.93
C GLY A 245 0.78 29.46 -13.41
N VAL A 246 0.46 28.18 -13.18
CA VAL A 246 -0.85 27.75 -12.67
C VAL A 246 -0.67 27.03 -11.34
N LEU A 247 -1.39 27.47 -10.30
CA LEU A 247 -1.41 26.77 -9.02
C LEU A 247 -2.10 25.42 -9.18
N ARG A 248 -1.47 24.35 -8.71
CA ARG A 248 -1.99 22.97 -8.74
C ARG A 248 -1.64 22.22 -7.48
N TYR A 249 -2.36 21.13 -7.21
CA TYR A 249 -1.91 20.18 -6.22
C TYR A 249 -0.83 19.27 -6.80
N ASP A 250 0.20 18.99 -6.00
CA ASP A 250 1.16 17.93 -6.24
C ASP A 250 0.46 16.56 -6.23
N SER A 251 1.17 15.54 -6.75
CA SER A 251 0.67 14.16 -6.78
C SER A 251 0.35 13.61 -5.38
N ASP A 252 1.09 14.08 -4.37
CA ASP A 252 0.81 13.85 -2.95
C ASP A 252 0.45 15.20 -2.30
N PRO A 253 -0.83 15.50 -2.04
CA PRO A 253 -1.24 16.78 -1.52
C PRO A 253 -0.96 16.93 0.00
N THR A 254 -0.27 15.96 0.62
CA THR A 254 0.17 16.03 2.03
C THR A 254 1.58 16.57 2.19
N THR A 255 2.32 16.77 1.09
CA THR A 255 3.67 17.35 1.09
C THR A 255 3.64 18.85 1.44
N ASN A 256 4.81 19.43 1.69
CA ASN A 256 4.90 20.88 1.83
C ASN A 256 4.66 21.55 0.48
N SER A 257 4.00 22.70 0.50
CA SER A 257 3.81 23.50 -0.70
C SER A 257 5.14 24.10 -1.18
N SER A 258 5.25 24.36 -2.48
CA SER A 258 6.41 25.01 -3.12
C SER A 258 6.04 26.27 -3.91
N TYR A 259 4.76 26.57 -4.09
CA TYR A 259 4.32 27.71 -4.89
C TYR A 259 4.89 29.04 -4.39
N GLN A 260 5.08 29.19 -3.08
CA GLN A 260 5.61 30.39 -2.44
C GLN A 260 7.05 30.74 -2.87
N GLU A 261 7.77 29.79 -3.47
CA GLU A 261 9.12 30.02 -4.01
C GLU A 261 9.11 30.68 -5.40
N SER A 262 7.96 30.67 -6.09
CA SER A 262 7.84 31.10 -7.49
C SER A 262 6.59 31.92 -7.80
N CYS A 263 5.77 32.22 -6.79
CA CYS A 263 4.58 33.05 -6.90
C CYS A 263 4.67 34.26 -5.97
N GLU A 264 4.06 35.36 -6.40
CA GLU A 264 4.07 36.66 -5.72
C GLU A 264 2.63 37.16 -5.49
N ASN A 265 2.48 38.13 -4.59
CA ASN A 265 1.18 38.70 -4.19
C ASN A 265 0.16 37.62 -3.80
N ILE A 266 0.61 36.69 -2.96
CA ILE A 266 -0.20 35.58 -2.45
C ILE A 266 -1.24 36.14 -1.49
N THR A 267 -2.52 35.92 -1.79
CA THR A 267 -3.64 36.35 -0.94
C THR A 267 -4.68 35.26 -0.82
N ILE A 268 -5.59 35.39 0.15
CA ILE A 268 -6.67 34.42 0.39
C ILE A 268 -8.02 35.12 0.57
N ALA A 269 -9.07 34.52 0.02
CA ALA A 269 -10.46 34.89 0.28
C ALA A 269 -11.28 33.61 0.54
N GLY A 270 -11.72 33.41 1.79
CA GLY A 270 -12.33 32.15 2.21
C GLY A 270 -11.31 31.01 2.15
N ASP A 271 -11.56 30.03 1.29
CA ASP A 271 -10.65 28.93 0.97
C ASP A 271 -9.91 29.13 -0.36
N ILE A 272 -10.14 30.22 -1.09
CA ILE A 272 -9.51 30.48 -2.38
C ILE A 272 -8.19 31.23 -2.19
N LEU A 273 -7.09 30.56 -2.49
CA LEU A 273 -5.76 31.15 -2.61
C LEU A 273 -5.59 31.74 -4.02
N THR A 274 -5.12 32.97 -4.10
CA THR A 274 -4.79 33.64 -5.37
C THR A 274 -3.34 34.12 -5.35
N ALA A 275 -2.67 34.05 -6.50
CA ALA A 275 -1.30 34.53 -6.64
C ALA A 275 -0.96 34.86 -8.11
N TYR A 276 0.13 35.58 -8.31
CA TYR A 276 0.80 35.72 -9.60
C TYR A 276 1.98 34.76 -9.65
N CYS A 277 1.89 33.71 -10.46
CA CYS A 277 2.90 32.65 -10.51
C CYS A 277 3.77 32.76 -11.76
N ARG A 278 5.08 32.57 -11.59
CA ARG A 278 6.06 32.66 -12.68
C ARG A 278 5.94 31.46 -13.63
N ARG A 279 5.88 31.71 -14.93
CA ARG A 279 5.94 30.73 -16.02
C ARG A 279 7.40 30.38 -16.35
N MET A 280 7.60 29.31 -17.11
CA MET A 280 8.93 28.93 -17.60
C MET A 280 9.58 29.98 -18.50
N ASP A 281 8.80 30.80 -19.19
CA ASP A 281 9.28 31.91 -20.02
C ASP A 281 9.64 33.18 -19.22
N GLY A 282 9.49 33.15 -17.89
CA GLY A 282 9.76 34.26 -16.98
C GLY A 282 8.61 35.26 -16.81
N THR A 283 7.52 35.13 -17.57
CA THR A 283 6.31 35.94 -17.37
C THR A 283 5.50 35.46 -16.16
N TYR A 284 4.57 36.27 -15.67
CA TYR A 284 3.71 35.91 -14.54
C TYR A 284 2.26 35.72 -14.99
N ASN A 285 1.60 34.75 -14.36
CA ASN A 285 0.20 34.43 -14.62
C ASN A 285 -0.61 34.54 -13.34
N TYR A 286 -1.72 35.28 -13.40
CA TYR A 286 -2.69 35.31 -12.31
C TYR A 286 -3.43 33.98 -12.26
N THR A 287 -3.45 33.33 -11.10
CA THR A 287 -4.03 32.01 -10.92
C THR A 287 -4.64 31.88 -9.52
N SER A 288 -5.59 30.95 -9.38
CA SER A 288 -6.27 30.67 -8.13
C SER A 288 -6.50 29.18 -7.93
N ILE A 289 -6.57 28.77 -6.66
CA ILE A 289 -6.85 27.39 -6.27
C ILE A 289 -7.58 27.37 -4.93
N ALA A 290 -8.49 26.41 -4.73
CA ALA A 290 -9.10 26.18 -3.43
C ALA A 290 -8.17 25.37 -2.53
N ILE A 291 -7.92 25.86 -1.32
CA ILE A 291 -7.25 25.13 -0.24
C ILE A 291 -8.24 24.08 0.28
N ARG A 292 -7.81 22.83 0.35
CA ARG A 292 -8.69 21.69 0.66
C ARG A 292 -8.29 20.99 1.96
N GLY A 293 -9.27 20.34 2.55
CA GLY A 293 -9.11 19.45 3.70
C GLY A 293 -8.87 20.16 5.02
N ILE A 294 -9.13 21.46 5.14
CA ILE A 294 -8.94 22.18 6.41
C ILE A 294 -10.29 22.45 7.08
N SER A 295 -10.36 22.20 8.37
CA SER A 295 -11.54 22.43 9.21
C SER A 295 -11.15 23.14 10.51
N ASN A 296 -12.15 23.69 11.20
CA ASN A 296 -11.99 24.28 12.52
C ASN A 296 -12.36 23.26 13.62
N ASP A 297 -11.37 22.78 14.36
CA ASP A 297 -11.53 21.91 15.53
C ASP A 297 -11.46 22.75 16.81
N ASN A 298 -12.61 23.23 17.26
CA ASN A 298 -12.79 24.02 18.50
C ASN A 298 -11.80 25.19 18.66
N GLY A 299 -11.69 26.01 17.60
CA GLY A 299 -10.80 27.16 17.51
C GLY A 299 -9.40 26.86 16.94
N VAL A 300 -9.12 25.62 16.51
CA VAL A 300 -7.82 25.23 15.96
C VAL A 300 -7.99 24.73 14.53
N LEU A 301 -7.25 25.29 13.58
CA LEU A 301 -7.24 24.80 12.20
C LEU A 301 -6.58 23.42 12.14
N ARG A 302 -7.23 22.45 11.49
CA ARG A 302 -6.72 21.09 11.32
C ARG A 302 -7.05 20.51 9.96
N TYR A 303 -6.18 19.63 9.48
CA TYR A 303 -6.52 18.78 8.35
C TYR A 303 -7.55 17.72 8.77
N SER A 304 -8.63 17.61 8.00
CA SER A 304 -9.70 16.59 8.12
C SER A 304 -9.32 15.27 7.46
#